data_AF-A0A849G5X4-F1
#
_entry.id   AF-A0A849G5X4-F1
#
_cell.length_a   1.000
_cell.length_b   1.000
_cell.length_c   1.000
_cell.angle_alpha   90.00
_cell.angle_beta   90.00
_cell.angle_gamma   90.00
#
_symmetry.space_group_name_H-M   'P 1'
#
loop_
_entity.id
_entity.type
_entity.pdbx_description
1 polymer ?
#
loop_
_entity_poly.entity_id
_entity_poly.type
_entity_poly.pdbx_seq_one_letter_code
_entity_poly.pdbx_strand_id
1 'polypeptide(L)'
;MDGANLFQLGIGLDTGAQAEDLRTDTRAHTIARDVFDEDRDDHFIRRGGRVFAGTHLIIEVVNGTGLDNEDRIQQAFRDCVDTCGATLLHIHTHKFSPQGVSGVAVLAESHISVHTWPEIGYGAFDVFMCGDAQPWRAVDVLKAAFDTQDVRVKELLRGDGLVAG
;
A
#
# COMPACT_ATOMS: atom_id res chain seq x y z
N MET A 1 -42.74 11.49 10.34
CA MET A 1 -42.54 10.23 11.09
C MET A 1 -42.09 9.27 10.03
N ASP A 2 -40.77 9.27 9.84
CA ASP A 2 -40.18 9.00 8.54
C ASP A 2 -39.74 7.55 8.42
N GLY A 3 -39.89 7.08 7.19
CA GLY A 3 -39.74 5.70 6.75
C GLY A 3 -38.36 5.13 7.01
N ALA A 4 -38.38 3.83 7.22
CA ALA A 4 -37.23 2.95 7.33
C ALA A 4 -36.23 3.10 6.18
N ASN A 5 -34.94 2.96 6.50
CA ASN A 5 -33.96 2.41 5.57
C ASN A 5 -33.13 1.35 6.31
N LEU A 6 -33.50 0.11 6.01
CA LEU A 6 -32.82 -1.12 6.34
C LEU A 6 -31.59 -1.22 5.43
N PHE A 7 -30.38 -1.26 6.00
CA PHE A 7 -29.15 -1.50 5.25
C PHE A 7 -29.17 -2.92 4.68
N GLN A 8 -29.37 -3.03 3.37
CA GLN A 8 -29.32 -4.28 2.62
C GLN A 8 -27.95 -4.37 1.95
N LEU A 9 -27.08 -5.25 2.46
CA LEU A 9 -25.79 -5.59 1.85
C LEU A 9 -26.06 -6.32 0.53
N GLY A 10 -25.82 -5.63 -0.59
CA GLY A 10 -25.84 -6.22 -1.92
C GLY A 10 -24.57 -7.03 -2.16
N ILE A 11 -24.63 -8.33 -1.90
CA ILE A 11 -23.68 -9.30 -2.47
C ILE A 11 -24.21 -9.63 -3.87
N GLY A 12 -23.52 -9.12 -4.89
CA GLY A 12 -23.89 -9.32 -6.29
C GLY A 12 -22.67 -9.14 -7.18
N LEU A 13 -21.76 -10.12 -7.12
CA LEU A 13 -20.75 -10.32 -8.15
C LEU A 13 -20.88 -11.76 -8.64
N ASP A 14 -21.62 -11.92 -9.75
CA ASP A 14 -21.51 -13.09 -10.60
C ASP A 14 -20.11 -13.09 -11.22
N THR A 15 -19.18 -13.82 -10.60
CA THR A 15 -17.96 -14.25 -11.28
C THR A 15 -18.18 -15.67 -11.75
N GLY A 16 -18.44 -15.82 -13.06
CA GLY A 16 -18.40 -17.10 -13.74
C GLY A 16 -16.98 -17.66 -13.69
N ALA A 17 -16.69 -18.48 -12.69
CA ALA A 17 -15.54 -19.35 -12.68
C ALA A 17 -15.88 -20.55 -13.59
N GLN A 18 -15.38 -20.56 -14.82
CA GLN A 18 -15.32 -21.81 -15.58
C GLN A 18 -14.27 -22.71 -14.94
N ALA A 19 -14.71 -23.90 -14.55
CA ALA A 19 -13.86 -24.97 -14.05
C ALA A 19 -13.06 -25.56 -15.21
N GLU A 20 -11.74 -25.58 -15.09
CA GLU A 20 -10.88 -26.43 -15.90
C GLU A 20 -10.62 -27.73 -15.14
N ASP A 21 -11.23 -28.82 -15.62
CA ASP A 21 -10.99 -30.19 -15.18
C ASP A 21 -9.93 -30.82 -16.09
N LEU A 22 -8.67 -30.91 -15.64
CA LEU A 22 -7.67 -31.77 -16.26
C LEU A 22 -6.74 -32.42 -15.23
N ARG A 23 -7.15 -33.63 -14.83
CA ARG A 23 -6.34 -34.86 -14.73
C ARG A 23 -5.17 -34.85 -13.73
N THR A 24 -5.35 -35.66 -12.70
CA THR A 24 -4.32 -36.32 -11.89
C THR A 24 -3.15 -36.84 -12.73
N ASP A 25 -1.99 -36.21 -12.62
CA ASP A 25 -0.71 -36.86 -12.89
C ASP A 25 0.17 -36.81 -11.65
N THR A 26 0.64 -38.00 -11.28
CA THR A 26 1.20 -38.33 -9.98
C THR A 26 2.71 -38.22 -10.10
N ARG A 27 3.25 -37.01 -10.07
CA ARG A 27 4.68 -36.78 -9.81
C ARG A 27 4.82 -35.57 -8.91
N ALA A 28 5.21 -35.85 -7.67
CA ALA A 28 5.87 -34.90 -6.79
C ALA A 28 7.12 -34.37 -7.52
N HIS A 29 6.94 -33.35 -8.35
CA HIS A 29 8.02 -32.52 -8.83
C HIS A 29 8.20 -31.46 -7.77
N THR A 30 9.21 -31.67 -6.95
CA THR A 30 9.80 -30.69 -6.05
C THR A 30 10.11 -29.44 -6.88
N ILE A 31 9.17 -28.51 -6.99
CA ILE A 31 9.44 -27.15 -7.46
C ILE A 31 10.03 -26.39 -6.27
N ALA A 32 11.18 -26.87 -5.79
CA ALA A 32 12.21 -25.96 -5.33
C ALA A 32 12.85 -25.41 -6.62
N ARG A 33 12.08 -24.60 -7.37
CA ARG A 33 12.68 -23.71 -8.35
C ARG A 33 13.40 -22.68 -7.52
N ASP A 34 14.71 -22.80 -7.55
CA ASP A 34 15.64 -22.14 -6.67
C ASP A 34 15.33 -20.63 -6.62
N VAL A 35 14.82 -20.15 -5.48
CA VAL A 35 14.46 -18.73 -5.31
C VAL A 35 15.73 -17.87 -5.25
N PHE A 36 16.91 -18.50 -5.24
CA PHE A 36 18.24 -17.86 -5.22
C PHE A 36 18.80 -17.56 -6.61
N ASP A 37 18.08 -17.86 -7.69
CA ASP A 37 18.48 -17.44 -9.04
C ASP A 37 18.39 -15.90 -9.17
N GLU A 38 19.54 -15.25 -9.41
CA GLU A 38 19.64 -13.80 -9.58
C GLU A 38 19.10 -13.32 -10.94
N ASP A 39 19.03 -14.21 -11.94
CA ASP A 39 18.53 -13.93 -13.29
C ASP A 39 17.02 -14.19 -13.44
N ARG A 40 16.34 -14.46 -12.32
CA ARG A 40 14.89 -14.70 -12.32
C ARG A 40 14.15 -13.37 -12.47
N ASP A 41 13.20 -13.31 -13.39
CA ASP A 41 12.16 -12.28 -13.47
C ASP A 41 11.21 -12.40 -12.25
N ASP A 42 11.74 -12.21 -11.05
CA ASP A 42 10.97 -12.08 -9.83
C ASP A 42 11.16 -10.69 -9.20
N HIS A 43 10.08 -10.17 -8.62
CA HIS A 43 10.02 -8.83 -8.06
C HIS A 43 10.63 -8.77 -6.64
N PHE A 44 11.42 -9.76 -6.25
CA PHE A 44 12.03 -9.83 -4.91
C PHE A 44 13.21 -8.87 -4.80
N ILE A 45 13.21 -8.09 -3.71
CA ILE A 45 14.28 -7.19 -3.36
C ILE A 45 15.37 -7.98 -2.62
N ARG A 46 16.60 -7.89 -3.14
CA ARG A 46 17.80 -8.50 -2.54
C ARG A 46 18.68 -7.39 -1.95
N ARG A 47 18.68 -7.23 -0.62
CA ARG A 47 19.41 -6.14 0.09
C ARG A 47 20.10 -6.67 1.35
N GLY A 48 21.41 -6.53 1.41
CA GLY A 48 22.20 -6.87 2.61
C GLY A 48 22.09 -8.35 3.03
N GLY A 49 22.07 -9.26 2.06
CA GLY A 49 21.91 -10.70 2.31
C GLY A 49 20.48 -11.15 2.66
N ARG A 50 19.50 -10.26 2.54
CA ARG A 50 18.07 -10.55 2.77
C ARG A 50 17.32 -10.52 1.45
N VAL A 51 16.35 -11.41 1.33
CA VAL A 51 15.41 -11.49 0.21
C VAL A 51 14.00 -11.26 0.74
N PHE A 52 13.29 -10.28 0.19
CA PHE A 52 11.95 -9.89 0.64
C PHE A 52 11.15 -9.29 -0.52
N ALA A 53 9.82 -9.33 -0.44
CA ALA A 53 8.93 -8.91 -1.52
C ALA A 53 8.82 -7.38 -1.66
N GLY A 54 9.03 -6.63 -0.58
CA GLY A 54 9.00 -5.17 -0.62
C GLY A 54 9.19 -4.52 0.74
N THR A 55 9.37 -3.20 0.74
CA THR A 55 9.52 -2.39 1.95
C THR A 55 8.21 -1.69 2.27
N HIS A 56 7.70 -1.92 3.47
CA HIS A 56 6.48 -1.30 3.98
C HIS A 56 6.79 -0.38 5.15
N LEU A 57 6.55 0.91 4.96
CA LEU A 57 6.70 1.93 5.98
C LEU A 57 5.35 2.20 6.63
N ILE A 58 5.30 2.06 7.95
CA ILE A 58 4.20 2.54 8.78
C ILE A 58 4.63 3.92 9.28
N ILE A 59 3.94 4.96 8.82
CA ILE A 59 4.34 6.36 8.97
C ILE A 59 3.30 7.10 9.80
N GLU A 60 3.77 7.71 10.89
CA GLU A 60 2.99 8.58 11.76
C GLU A 60 3.35 10.04 11.42
N VAL A 61 2.44 10.78 10.80
CA VAL A 61 2.56 12.23 10.61
C VAL A 61 1.95 12.92 11.83
N VAL A 62 2.75 13.68 12.58
CA VAL A 62 2.35 14.32 13.85
C VAL A 62 2.46 15.84 13.72
N ASN A 63 1.49 16.57 14.31
CA ASN A 63 1.37 18.02 14.20
C ASN A 63 1.29 18.53 12.74
N GLY A 64 0.72 17.73 11.84
CA GLY A 64 0.53 18.07 10.44
C GLY A 64 -0.63 19.03 10.20
N THR A 65 -0.56 19.82 9.13
CA THR A 65 -1.60 20.74 8.70
C THR A 65 -2.22 20.32 7.36
N GLY A 66 -3.45 20.75 7.08
CA GLY A 66 -4.14 20.43 5.82
C GLY A 66 -4.55 18.96 5.69
N LEU A 67 -4.58 18.21 6.80
CA LEU A 67 -5.02 16.81 6.86
C LEU A 67 -6.52 16.62 6.57
N ASP A 68 -7.33 17.69 6.64
CA ASP A 68 -8.74 17.69 6.23
C ASP A 68 -8.96 18.01 4.73
N ASN A 69 -7.89 18.23 3.97
CA ASN A 69 -7.97 18.58 2.56
C ASN A 69 -7.76 17.34 1.67
N GLU A 70 -8.85 16.86 1.08
CA GLU A 70 -8.85 15.69 0.19
C GLU A 70 -7.93 15.87 -1.02
N ASP A 71 -7.93 17.05 -1.66
CA ASP A 71 -7.06 17.35 -2.80
C ASP A 71 -5.57 17.34 -2.39
N ARG A 72 -5.26 17.82 -1.19
CA ARG A 72 -3.89 17.78 -0.64
C ARG A 72 -3.42 16.35 -0.40
N ILE A 73 -4.29 15.49 0.12
CA ILE A 73 -4.02 14.05 0.30
C ILE A 73 -3.78 13.36 -1.05
N GLN A 74 -4.64 13.64 -2.02
CA GLN A 74 -4.51 13.15 -3.38
C GLN A 74 -3.19 13.60 -4.03
N GLN A 75 -2.80 14.86 -3.86
CA GLN A 75 -1.53 15.36 -4.38
C GLN A 75 -0.34 14.69 -3.68
N ALA A 76 -0.37 14.55 -2.35
CA ALA A 76 0.67 13.86 -1.59
C ALA A 76 0.87 12.41 -2.07
N PHE A 77 -0.21 11.69 -2.41
CA PHE A 77 -0.08 10.35 -3.02
C PHE A 77 0.65 10.39 -4.36
N ARG A 78 0.30 11.31 -5.26
CA ARG A 78 0.98 11.44 -6.57
C ARG A 78 2.45 11.78 -6.39
N ASP A 79 2.75 12.75 -5.53
CA ASP A 79 4.12 13.16 -5.23
C ASP A 79 4.93 12.01 -4.62
N CYS A 80 4.34 11.21 -3.73
CA CYS A 80 4.97 10.01 -3.18
C CYS A 80 5.26 8.97 -4.27
N VAL A 81 4.31 8.70 -5.16
CA VAL A 81 4.51 7.77 -6.28
C VAL A 81 5.66 8.23 -7.17
N ASP A 82 5.60 9.47 -7.65
CA ASP A 82 6.58 10.02 -8.58
C ASP A 82 7.98 10.07 -7.95
N THR A 83 8.05 10.53 -6.70
CA THR A 83 9.33 10.64 -5.98
C THR A 83 9.92 9.28 -5.67
N CYS A 84 9.11 8.29 -5.34
CA CYS A 84 9.59 6.95 -5.02
C CYS A 84 9.85 6.07 -6.26
N GLY A 85 9.45 6.51 -7.45
CA GLY A 85 9.58 5.72 -8.68
C GLY A 85 8.61 4.55 -8.76
N ALA A 86 7.43 4.69 -8.16
CA ALA A 86 6.35 3.70 -8.26
C ALA A 86 5.45 3.99 -9.46
N THR A 87 4.58 3.04 -9.82
CA THR A 87 3.56 3.23 -10.87
C THR A 87 2.18 3.32 -10.22
N LEU A 88 1.51 4.47 -10.39
CA LEU A 88 0.14 4.68 -9.93
C LEU A 88 -0.86 4.03 -10.88
N LEU A 89 -1.81 3.25 -10.33
CA LEU A 89 -2.97 2.76 -11.07
C LEU A 89 -4.19 3.64 -10.82
N HIS A 90 -4.61 3.74 -9.56
CA HIS A 90 -5.85 4.45 -9.16
C HIS A 90 -5.69 5.11 -7.80
N ILE A 91 -6.44 6.18 -7.56
CA ILE A 91 -6.58 6.82 -6.24
C ILE A 91 -8.05 6.85 -5.87
N HIS A 92 -8.35 6.42 -4.65
CA HIS A 92 -9.67 6.52 -4.04
C HIS A 92 -9.55 7.25 -2.70
N THR A 93 -10.35 8.29 -2.51
CA THR A 93 -10.42 9.04 -1.26
C THR A 93 -11.86 9.21 -0.81
N HIS A 94 -12.04 9.44 0.48
CA HIS A 94 -13.31 9.80 1.08
C HIS A 94 -13.05 10.83 2.18
N LYS A 95 -13.59 12.03 2.00
CA LYS A 95 -13.67 13.06 3.05
C LYS A 95 -14.89 12.84 3.93
N PHE A 96 -14.67 12.78 5.24
CA PHE A 96 -15.71 12.68 6.26
C PHE A 96 -16.21 14.05 6.71
N SER A 97 -17.40 14.04 7.32
CA SER A 97 -17.97 15.18 8.05
C SER A 97 -17.99 14.87 9.55
N PRO A 98 -17.56 15.78 10.43
CA PRO A 98 -17.18 17.17 10.13
C PRO A 98 -15.78 17.33 9.52
N GLN A 99 -14.90 16.33 9.64
CA GLN A 99 -13.53 16.39 9.15
C GLN A 99 -12.89 15.00 9.02
N GLY A 100 -11.74 14.95 8.36
CA GLY A 100 -10.90 13.77 8.18
C GLY A 100 -11.04 13.16 6.78
N VAL A 101 -9.97 12.51 6.33
CA VAL A 101 -9.87 11.85 5.03
C VAL A 101 -9.35 10.43 5.23
N SER A 102 -10.00 9.47 4.59
CA SER A 102 -9.43 8.15 4.31
C SER A 102 -9.08 8.07 2.85
N GLY A 103 -7.94 7.47 2.51
CA GLY A 103 -7.51 7.34 1.13
C GLY A 103 -6.63 6.14 0.86
N VAL A 104 -6.65 5.65 -0.37
CA VAL A 104 -5.73 4.65 -0.89
C VAL A 104 -5.32 4.99 -2.32
N ALA A 105 -4.02 4.94 -2.59
CA ALA A 105 -3.44 4.88 -3.93
C ALA A 105 -3.03 3.44 -4.20
N VAL A 106 -3.66 2.81 -5.20
CA VAL A 106 -3.31 1.47 -5.66
C VAL A 106 -2.15 1.60 -6.64
N LEU A 107 -1.06 0.89 -6.37
CA LEU A 107 0.13 0.86 -7.22
C LEU A 107 0.15 -0.47 -7.98
N ALA A 108 0.99 -0.58 -9.02
CA ALA A 108 1.08 -1.79 -9.83
C ALA A 108 1.19 -3.10 -9.00
N GLU A 109 1.89 -3.05 -7.86
CA GLU A 109 2.17 -4.24 -7.03
C GLU A 109 2.07 -3.99 -5.52
N SER A 110 1.49 -2.85 -5.11
CA SER A 110 1.50 -2.40 -3.72
C SER A 110 0.49 -1.25 -3.47
N HIS A 111 0.66 -0.44 -2.42
CA HIS A 111 -0.26 0.65 -2.11
C HIS A 111 0.36 1.75 -1.24
N ILE A 112 -0.27 2.92 -1.29
CA ILE A 112 -0.18 3.94 -0.24
C ILE A 112 -1.56 4.11 0.37
N SER A 113 -1.72 4.09 1.69
CA SER A 113 -2.98 4.44 2.35
C SER A 113 -2.82 5.52 3.41
N VAL A 114 -3.94 6.17 3.75
CA VAL A 114 -4.00 7.16 4.82
C VAL A 114 -5.32 7.11 5.57
N HIS A 115 -5.23 7.37 6.88
CA HIS A 115 -6.34 7.83 7.71
C HIS A 115 -5.90 9.06 8.50
N THR A 116 -6.71 10.12 8.52
CA THR A 116 -6.35 11.37 9.20
C THR A 116 -7.30 11.72 10.35
N TRP A 117 -6.75 12.33 11.40
CA TRP A 117 -7.44 12.99 12.51
C TRP A 117 -6.98 14.45 12.62
N PRO A 118 -7.57 15.37 11.82
CA PRO A 118 -7.15 16.76 11.77
C PRO A 118 -7.22 17.50 13.11
N GLU A 119 -8.12 17.10 14.02
CA GLU A 119 -8.35 17.69 15.34
C GLU A 119 -7.12 17.64 16.26
N ILE A 120 -6.22 16.71 16.00
CA ILE A 120 -4.96 16.52 16.73
C ILE A 120 -3.75 16.61 15.80
N GLY A 121 -3.95 17.05 14.55
CA GLY A 121 -2.88 17.16 13.55
C GLY A 121 -2.21 15.82 13.22
N TYR A 122 -2.97 14.73 13.17
CA TYR A 122 -2.44 13.38 13.01
C TYR A 122 -2.85 12.72 11.69
N GLY A 123 -1.91 12.05 11.03
CA GLY A 123 -2.16 11.20 9.87
C GLY A 123 -1.40 9.89 9.98
N ALA A 124 -2.11 8.77 9.92
CA ALA A 124 -1.53 7.44 9.82
C ALA A 124 -1.41 7.07 8.34
N PHE A 125 -0.19 6.89 7.85
CA PHE A 125 0.11 6.52 6.48
C PHE A 125 0.77 5.14 6.42
N ASP A 126 0.38 4.35 5.43
CA ASP A 126 1.06 3.12 5.05
C ASP A 126 1.67 3.35 3.66
N VAL A 127 2.98 3.19 3.52
CA VAL A 127 3.68 3.27 2.23
C VAL A 127 4.34 1.92 1.98
N PHE A 128 3.67 1.06 1.21
CA PHE A 128 4.20 -0.21 0.80
C PHE A 128 4.63 -0.14 -0.66
N MET A 129 5.88 -0.49 -0.95
CA MET A 129 6.40 -0.54 -2.31
C MET A 129 7.33 -1.74 -2.53
N CYS A 130 7.35 -2.23 -3.77
CA CYS A 130 8.11 -3.40 -4.23
C CYS A 130 9.08 -3.01 -5.36
N GLY A 131 9.98 -3.92 -5.74
CA GLY A 131 10.94 -3.70 -6.83
C GLY A 131 11.92 -2.54 -6.55
N ASP A 132 12.21 -1.75 -7.58
CA ASP A 132 13.20 -0.65 -7.55
C ASP A 132 12.70 0.63 -6.87
N ALA A 133 11.46 0.64 -6.38
CA ALA A 133 10.88 1.80 -5.74
C ALA A 133 11.58 2.13 -4.40
N GLN A 134 11.64 3.42 -4.07
CA GLN A 134 12.37 3.95 -2.92
C GLN A 134 11.42 4.55 -1.87
N PRO A 135 10.70 3.73 -1.08
CA PRO A 135 9.60 4.19 -0.21
C PRO A 135 10.03 5.19 0.86
N TRP A 136 11.29 5.17 1.31
CA TRP A 136 11.80 6.16 2.28
C TRP A 136 11.74 7.60 1.76
N ARG A 137 11.74 7.82 0.44
CA ARG A 137 11.60 9.15 -0.14
C ARG A 137 10.20 9.75 0.08
N ALA A 138 9.18 8.91 0.32
CA ALA A 138 7.84 9.38 0.68
C ALA A 138 7.84 10.15 2.01
N VAL A 139 8.77 9.89 2.93
CA VAL A 139 8.82 10.57 4.24
C VAL A 139 9.00 12.08 4.06
N ASP A 140 9.92 12.50 3.19
CA ASP A 140 10.17 13.93 2.96
C ASP A 140 9.05 14.58 2.15
N VAL A 141 8.38 13.84 1.27
CA VAL A 141 7.14 14.28 0.60
C VAL A 141 6.06 14.56 1.65
N LEU A 142 5.81 13.62 2.58
CA LEU A 142 4.77 13.78 3.61
C LEU A 142 5.10 14.92 4.58
N LYS A 143 6.37 15.10 4.97
CA LYS A 143 6.80 16.27 5.76
C LYS A 143 6.45 17.59 5.08
N ALA A 144 6.76 17.69 3.79
CA ALA A 144 6.48 18.89 3.00
C ALA A 144 4.97 19.09 2.78
N ALA A 145 4.23 18.03 2.46
CA ALA A 145 2.80 18.09 2.17
C ALA A 145 1.97 18.53 3.38
N PHE A 146 2.37 18.14 4.59
CA PHE A 146 1.64 18.42 5.82
C PHE A 146 2.36 19.41 6.75
N ASP A 147 3.37 20.12 6.25
CA ASP A 147 4.06 21.20 6.95
C ASP A 147 4.55 20.82 8.36
N THR A 148 5.10 19.60 8.52
CA THR A 148 5.61 19.10 9.81
C THR A 148 6.98 18.42 9.68
N GLN A 149 7.75 18.43 10.77
CA GLN A 149 9.01 17.70 10.90
C GLN A 149 8.90 16.47 11.81
N ASP A 150 7.82 16.34 12.61
CA ASP A 150 7.59 15.16 13.45
C ASP A 150 6.88 14.09 12.62
N VAL A 151 7.70 13.32 11.89
CA VAL A 151 7.26 12.14 11.15
C VAL A 151 8.01 10.93 11.69
N ARG A 152 7.27 9.94 12.19
CA ARG A 152 7.84 8.74 12.80
C ARG A 152 7.59 7.56 11.88
N VAL A 153 8.60 6.72 11.70
CA VAL A 153 8.55 5.66 10.70
C VAL A 153 8.97 4.34 11.32
N LYS A 154 8.17 3.30 11.09
CA LYS A 154 8.55 1.91 11.34
C LYS A 154 8.64 1.18 10.00
N GLU A 155 9.80 0.62 9.70
CA GLU A 155 10.01 -0.21 8.52
C GLU A 155 9.65 -1.67 8.81
N LEU A 156 8.93 -2.29 7.88
CA LEU A 156 8.66 -3.71 7.80
C LEU A 156 9.11 -4.24 6.44
N LEU A 157 9.93 -5.29 6.42
CA LEU A 157 10.27 -5.99 5.19
C LEU A 157 9.26 -7.12 4.96
N ARG A 158 8.45 -6.97 3.91
CA ARG A 158 7.35 -7.89 3.61
C ARG A 158 7.90 -9.17 3.01
N GLY A 159 7.61 -10.31 3.62
CA GLY A 159 8.09 -11.61 3.15
C GLY A 159 9.57 -11.90 3.47
N ASP A 160 10.20 -11.08 4.32
CA ASP A 160 11.55 -11.35 4.81
C ASP A 160 11.62 -12.68 5.58
N GLY A 161 12.65 -13.47 5.30
CA GLY A 161 12.87 -14.79 5.91
C GLY A 161 11.97 -15.91 5.40
N LEU A 162 11.02 -15.63 4.48
CA LEU A 162 10.23 -16.68 3.81
C LEU A 162 11.00 -17.36 2.68
N VAL A 163 11.97 -16.65 2.12
CA VAL A 163 12.87 -17.13 1.08
C VAL A 163 14.23 -17.33 1.73
N ALA A 164 14.54 -18.57 2.14
CA ALA A 164 15.77 -18.93 2.84
C ALA A 164 16.74 -19.67 1.90
N GLY A 165 17.94 -19.11 1.73
CA GLY A 165 19.09 -19.65 0.98
C GLY A 165 19.39 -21.11 1.29
#